data_AF-A0A4R8BL62-F1
#
_entry.id   AF-A0A4R8BL62-F1
#
_cell.length_a   1.000
_cell.length_b   1.000
_cell.length_c   1.000
_cell.angle_alpha   90.00
_cell.angle_beta   90.00
_cell.angle_gamma   90.00
#
_symmetry.space_group_name_H-M   'P 1'
#
loop_
_entity.id
_entity.type
_entity.pdbx_description
1 polymer ?
#
loop_
_entity_poly.entity_id
_entity_poly.type
_entity_poly.pdbx_seq_one_letter_code
_entity_poly.pdbx_strand_id
1 'polypeptide(L)'
;MREIAFIKQNKEKWLEFEQAIFGKAKKNPDELANLYIQMMNDLAYAQTYYPKSKTVVYLNHLASQIYQKIYKTKRTEKNRVLDFFLTEVPLLVYEYKRYLIYAFVLFFAAVAIGVISAKNDPDFVRLILGDDYVNMTLENIKKGNPVAVYASGANWGSFIGITENNLKVGATSYFFGIFGGIGTFYILLENSVMLGSFQYFYFEHNVFWKSVRGIWIHGSMEVFGIVIEAMAGFILGASILFPKTFSRMNSFKIGFKNSFKIFLSTFPFTIAAGFLEGFITRYSVDMPNWLSSFIILFTLALISFYYLVYPFIVHKKTTSL
;
A
#
# COMPACT_ATOMS: atom_id res chain seq x y z
N MET A 1 32.15 -46.62 -13.34
CA MET A 1 33.25 -46.44 -12.35
C MET A 1 33.03 -47.42 -11.20
N ARG A 2 34.07 -47.95 -10.53
CA ARG A 2 33.89 -48.72 -9.29
C ARG A 2 33.68 -47.76 -8.12
N GLU A 3 32.90 -48.15 -7.12
CA GLU A 3 32.54 -47.28 -5.99
C GLU A 3 33.77 -46.68 -5.29
N ILE A 4 34.82 -47.49 -5.07
CA ILE A 4 36.06 -47.04 -4.42
C ILE A 4 36.74 -45.91 -5.20
N ALA A 5 36.72 -45.97 -6.54
CA ALA A 5 37.27 -44.91 -7.38
C ALA A 5 36.42 -43.64 -7.33
N PHE A 6 35.09 -43.78 -7.28
CA PHE A 6 34.15 -42.67 -7.11
C PHE A 6 34.36 -41.94 -5.78
N ILE A 7 34.51 -42.70 -4.69
CA ILE A 7 34.83 -42.15 -3.36
C ILE A 7 36.18 -41.43 -3.41
N LYS A 8 37.22 -42.07 -3.95
CA LYS A 8 38.57 -41.48 -3.99
C LYS A 8 38.59 -40.16 -4.78
N GLN A 9 37.82 -40.06 -5.85
CA GLN A 9 37.76 -38.85 -6.69
C GLN A 9 37.05 -37.68 -6.02
N ASN A 10 35.99 -37.94 -5.24
CA ASN A 10 35.12 -36.87 -4.70
C ASN A 10 35.32 -36.61 -3.20
N LYS A 11 36.10 -37.44 -2.49
CA LYS A 11 36.34 -37.32 -1.05
C LYS A 11 36.84 -35.94 -0.61
N GLU A 12 37.77 -35.34 -1.35
CA GLU A 12 38.31 -34.01 -1.00
C GLU A 12 37.24 -32.93 -1.04
N LYS A 13 36.34 -32.98 -2.05
CA LYS A 13 35.21 -32.06 -2.16
C LYS A 13 34.21 -32.24 -1.04
N TRP A 14 33.93 -33.49 -0.65
CA TRP A 14 33.01 -33.79 0.45
C TRP A 14 33.58 -33.34 1.81
N LEU A 15 34.90 -33.46 2.00
CA LEU A 15 35.58 -32.93 3.19
C LEU A 15 35.58 -31.39 3.22
N GLU A 16 35.82 -30.75 2.08
CA GLU A 16 35.70 -29.29 1.96
C GLU A 16 34.27 -28.81 2.28
N PHE A 17 33.27 -29.58 1.86
CA PHE A 17 31.88 -29.36 2.20
C PHE A 17 31.63 -29.48 3.70
N GLU A 18 32.11 -30.56 4.32
CA GLU A 18 31.99 -30.82 5.75
C GLU A 18 32.65 -29.70 6.58
N GLN A 19 33.82 -29.21 6.16
CA GLN A 19 34.49 -28.08 6.80
C GLN A 19 33.73 -26.75 6.63
N ALA A 20 33.06 -26.52 5.51
CA ALA A 20 32.21 -25.34 5.32
C ALA A 20 30.91 -25.40 6.15
N ILE A 21 30.40 -26.60 6.43
CA ILE A 21 29.21 -26.79 7.29
C ILE A 21 29.56 -26.73 8.77
N PHE A 22 30.50 -27.56 9.21
CA PHE A 22 30.80 -27.84 10.62
C PHE A 22 32.04 -27.11 11.14
N GLY A 23 32.91 -26.64 10.24
CA GLY A 23 34.08 -25.85 10.59
C GLY A 23 33.78 -24.35 10.73
N LYS A 24 34.78 -23.58 11.18
CA LYS A 24 34.74 -22.11 11.30
C LYS A 24 35.00 -21.37 9.97
N ALA A 25 35.12 -22.08 8.85
CA ALA A 25 35.44 -21.48 7.56
C ALA A 25 34.24 -20.66 7.04
N LYS A 26 34.42 -19.34 6.92
CA LYS A 26 33.43 -18.46 6.28
C LYS A 26 33.57 -18.56 4.76
N LYS A 27 32.65 -19.28 4.11
CA LYS A 27 32.49 -19.24 2.64
C LYS A 27 31.32 -18.32 2.25
N ASN A 28 31.43 -17.67 1.09
CA ASN A 28 30.37 -16.82 0.55
C ASN A 28 29.13 -17.69 0.18
N PRO A 29 27.88 -17.24 0.43
CA PRO A 29 26.65 -17.89 -0.02
C PRO A 29 26.67 -18.53 -1.43
N ASP A 30 27.27 -17.88 -2.42
CA ASP A 30 27.32 -18.40 -3.80
C ASP A 30 28.23 -19.64 -3.92
N GLU A 31 29.34 -19.67 -3.18
CA GLU A 31 30.24 -20.82 -3.11
C GLU A 31 29.56 -22.01 -2.42
N LEU A 32 28.80 -21.74 -1.35
CA LEU A 32 28.00 -22.77 -0.66
C LEU A 32 26.91 -23.36 -1.56
N ALA A 33 26.27 -22.52 -2.39
CA ALA A 33 25.27 -22.97 -3.36
C ALA A 33 25.90 -23.85 -4.45
N ASN A 34 27.06 -23.46 -4.99
CA ASN A 34 27.78 -24.25 -5.99
C ASN A 34 28.22 -25.61 -5.45
N LEU A 35 28.76 -25.63 -4.24
CA LEU A 35 29.14 -26.88 -3.58
C LEU A 35 27.94 -27.78 -3.30
N TYR A 36 26.79 -27.21 -2.93
CA TYR A 36 25.55 -27.96 -2.72
C TYR A 36 25.05 -28.63 -4.00
N ILE A 37 25.07 -27.90 -5.13
CA ILE A 37 24.69 -28.46 -6.44
C ILE A 37 25.59 -29.65 -6.81
N GLN A 38 26.90 -29.51 -6.61
CA GLN A 38 27.86 -30.59 -6.91
C GLN A 38 27.61 -31.83 -6.04
N MET A 39 27.37 -31.66 -4.75
CA MET A 39 27.05 -32.78 -3.86
C MET A 39 25.71 -33.44 -4.20
N MET A 40 24.70 -32.67 -4.62
CA MET A 40 23.41 -33.24 -5.07
C MET A 40 23.59 -34.11 -6.32
N ASN A 41 24.48 -33.71 -7.23
CA ASN A 41 24.83 -34.52 -8.40
C ASN A 41 25.54 -35.82 -8.00
N ASP A 42 26.48 -35.75 -7.05
CA ASP A 42 27.17 -36.93 -6.52
C ASP A 42 26.22 -37.88 -5.78
N LEU A 43 25.26 -37.34 -5.02
CA LEU A 43 24.22 -38.11 -4.35
C LEU A 43 23.31 -38.83 -5.36
N ALA A 44 22.86 -38.13 -6.40
CA ALA A 44 22.04 -38.71 -7.45
C ALA A 44 22.80 -39.85 -8.16
N TYR A 45 24.07 -39.63 -8.51
CA TYR A 45 24.92 -40.66 -9.11
C TYR A 45 25.07 -41.87 -8.17
N ALA A 46 25.34 -41.65 -6.88
CA ALA A 46 25.48 -42.72 -5.90
C ALA A 46 24.18 -43.51 -5.68
N GLN A 47 23.01 -42.84 -5.72
CA GLN A 47 21.71 -43.50 -5.63
C GLN A 47 21.43 -44.40 -6.84
N THR A 48 21.85 -43.98 -8.04
CA THR A 48 21.67 -44.77 -9.27
C THR A 48 22.60 -45.98 -9.32
N TYR A 49 23.89 -45.81 -9.01
CA TYR A 49 24.90 -46.85 -9.26
C TYR A 49 25.28 -47.65 -8.00
N TYR A 50 25.06 -47.13 -6.80
CA TYR A 50 25.43 -47.75 -5.52
C TYR A 50 24.31 -47.66 -4.45
N PRO A 51 23.05 -48.06 -4.77
CA PRO A 51 21.87 -47.76 -3.95
C PRO A 51 21.90 -48.30 -2.52
N LYS A 52 22.67 -49.36 -2.24
CA LYS A 52 22.78 -50.00 -0.92
C LYS A 52 24.05 -49.58 -0.15
N SER A 53 24.80 -48.60 -0.65
CA SER A 53 26.07 -48.20 -0.05
C SER A 53 25.91 -47.20 1.11
N LYS A 54 26.85 -47.27 2.06
CA LYS A 54 27.08 -46.25 3.09
C LYS A 54 27.40 -44.87 2.50
N THR A 55 27.93 -44.81 1.28
CA THR A 55 28.21 -43.56 0.56
C THR A 55 26.93 -42.76 0.32
N VAL A 56 25.82 -43.43 -0.05
CA VAL A 56 24.51 -42.79 -0.21
C VAL A 56 24.02 -42.20 1.11
N VAL A 57 24.17 -42.95 2.21
CA VAL A 57 23.77 -42.51 3.55
C VAL A 57 24.58 -41.28 3.98
N TYR A 58 25.89 -41.28 3.74
CA TYR A 58 26.78 -40.17 4.06
C TYR A 58 26.43 -38.90 3.27
N LEU A 59 26.27 -39.01 1.94
CA LEU A 59 25.94 -37.86 1.09
C LEU A 59 24.56 -37.30 1.39
N ASN A 60 23.58 -38.17 1.67
CA ASN A 60 22.23 -37.74 2.04
C ASN A 60 22.22 -37.01 3.40
N HIS A 61 23.05 -37.46 4.36
CA HIS A 61 23.23 -36.77 5.64
C HIS A 61 23.82 -35.36 5.45
N LEU A 62 24.89 -35.21 4.65
CA LEU A 62 25.48 -33.91 4.35
C LEU A 62 24.49 -32.97 3.63
N ALA A 63 23.71 -33.50 2.67
CA ALA A 63 22.68 -32.74 1.95
C ALA A 63 21.58 -32.19 2.86
N SER A 64 21.10 -33.00 3.80
CA SER A 64 20.05 -32.60 4.74
C SER A 64 20.51 -31.47 5.67
N GLN A 65 21.76 -31.51 6.15
CA GLN A 65 22.31 -30.50 7.05
C GLN A 65 22.43 -29.12 6.37
N ILE A 66 22.90 -29.09 5.12
CA ILE A 66 23.04 -27.82 4.41
C ILE A 66 21.71 -27.27 3.92
N TYR A 67 20.76 -28.13 3.54
CA TYR A 67 19.43 -27.67 3.14
C TYR A 67 18.83 -26.77 4.23
N GLN A 68 18.97 -27.16 5.50
CA GLN A 68 18.52 -26.34 6.62
C GLN A 68 19.31 -25.03 6.79
N LYS A 69 20.63 -25.03 6.51
CA LYS A 69 21.52 -23.88 6.69
C LYS A 69 21.37 -22.84 5.56
N ILE A 70 21.39 -23.27 4.30
CA ILE A 70 21.20 -22.40 3.12
C ILE A 70 19.82 -21.75 3.14
N TYR A 71 18.76 -22.51 3.48
CA TYR A 71 17.41 -21.93 3.56
C TYR A 71 17.22 -21.02 4.78
N LYS A 72 17.92 -21.24 5.90
CA LYS A 72 17.92 -20.31 7.05
C LYS A 72 18.69 -19.02 6.75
N THR A 73 19.82 -19.09 6.04
CA THR A 73 20.67 -17.93 5.73
C THR A 73 20.07 -17.01 4.66
N LYS A 74 19.02 -17.44 3.94
CA LYS A 74 18.22 -16.57 3.07
C LYS A 74 17.22 -15.68 3.84
N ARG A 75 17.41 -15.47 5.15
CA ARG A 75 16.74 -14.40 5.89
C ARG A 75 17.34 -13.06 5.49
N THR A 76 16.63 -12.38 4.60
CA THR A 76 16.69 -10.95 4.32
C THR A 76 17.04 -10.12 5.57
N GLU A 77 18.29 -9.65 5.67
CA GLU A 77 18.70 -8.58 6.61
C GLU A 77 18.14 -7.21 6.21
N LYS A 78 17.44 -7.11 5.07
CA LYS A 78 16.69 -5.91 4.71
C LYS A 78 15.42 -5.84 5.56
N ASN A 79 15.25 -4.72 6.26
CA ASN A 79 14.01 -4.39 6.94
C ASN A 79 12.84 -4.49 5.96
N ARG A 80 12.02 -5.54 6.11
CA ARG A 80 10.95 -5.90 5.19
C ARG A 80 9.92 -4.79 5.02
N VAL A 81 9.70 -4.01 6.08
CA VAL A 81 8.78 -2.86 6.07
C VAL A 81 9.36 -1.73 5.21
N LEU A 82 10.64 -1.42 5.34
CA LEU A 82 11.29 -0.40 4.50
C LEU A 82 11.28 -0.82 3.03
N ASP A 83 11.61 -2.07 2.72
CA ASP A 83 11.58 -2.58 1.34
C ASP A 83 10.17 -2.53 0.73
N PHE A 84 9.14 -2.81 1.54
CA PHE A 84 7.75 -2.69 1.13
C PHE A 84 7.39 -1.27 0.68
N PHE A 85 7.69 -0.25 1.50
CA PHE A 85 7.36 1.14 1.19
C PHE A 85 8.29 1.78 0.16
N LEU A 86 9.59 1.45 0.16
CA LEU A 86 10.58 2.11 -0.68
C LEU A 86 10.75 1.46 -2.07
N THR A 87 10.40 0.18 -2.21
CA THR A 87 10.61 -0.58 -3.44
C THR A 87 9.31 -1.21 -3.96
N GLU A 88 8.64 -2.05 -3.15
CA GLU A 88 7.53 -2.86 -3.66
C GLU A 88 6.32 -2.03 -4.07
N VAL A 89 5.82 -1.18 -3.18
CA VAL A 89 4.64 -0.33 -3.45
C VAL A 89 4.88 0.62 -4.62
N PRO A 90 5.98 1.39 -4.68
CA PRO A 90 6.23 2.28 -5.81
C PRO A 90 6.28 1.54 -7.15
N LEU A 91 6.91 0.36 -7.22
CA LEU A 91 6.93 -0.44 -8.45
C LEU A 91 5.54 -0.93 -8.84
N LEU A 92 4.71 -1.34 -7.88
CA LEU A 92 3.32 -1.72 -8.14
C LEU A 92 2.50 -0.52 -8.63
N VAL A 93 2.64 0.65 -8.01
CA VAL A 93 1.94 1.87 -8.45
C VAL A 93 2.37 2.23 -9.88
N TYR A 94 3.65 2.10 -10.21
CA TYR A 94 4.14 2.32 -11.58
C TYR A 94 3.56 1.31 -12.58
N GLU A 95 3.48 0.03 -12.22
CA GLU A 95 2.88 -1.03 -13.04
C GLU A 95 1.41 -0.72 -13.34
N TYR A 96 0.65 -0.32 -12.30
CA TYR A 96 -0.80 -0.10 -12.37
C TYR A 96 -1.22 1.36 -12.58
N LYS A 97 -0.30 2.28 -12.92
CA LYS A 97 -0.53 3.73 -13.04
C LYS A 97 -1.76 4.16 -13.86
N ARG A 98 -2.21 3.35 -14.82
CA ARG A 98 -3.44 3.64 -15.59
C ARG A 98 -4.68 3.69 -14.70
N TYR A 99 -4.77 2.80 -13.70
CA TYR A 99 -5.87 2.79 -12.73
C TYR A 99 -5.83 3.99 -11.79
N LEU A 100 -4.63 4.52 -11.51
CA LEU A 100 -4.49 5.77 -10.77
C LEU A 100 -5.08 6.94 -11.53
N ILE A 101 -4.80 7.03 -12.83
CA ILE A 101 -5.38 8.05 -13.71
C ILE A 101 -6.90 7.91 -13.74
N TYR A 102 -7.44 6.68 -13.89
CA TYR A 102 -8.88 6.47 -13.87
C TYR A 102 -9.52 6.91 -12.55
N ALA A 103 -8.89 6.59 -11.41
CA ALA A 103 -9.36 7.01 -10.11
C ALA A 103 -9.39 8.54 -9.98
N PHE A 104 -8.34 9.26 -10.38
CA PHE A 104 -8.33 10.72 -10.36
C PHE A 104 -9.37 11.34 -11.28
N VAL A 105 -9.51 10.83 -12.51
CA VAL A 105 -10.50 11.35 -13.47
C VAL A 105 -11.92 11.19 -12.92
N LEU A 106 -12.25 9.99 -12.41
CA LEU A 106 -13.57 9.73 -11.83
C LEU A 106 -13.80 10.54 -10.56
N PHE A 107 -12.78 10.70 -9.72
CA PHE A 107 -12.82 11.55 -8.54
C PHE A 107 -13.15 13.00 -8.90
N PHE A 108 -12.36 13.63 -9.79
CA PHE A 108 -12.59 15.03 -10.17
C PHE A 108 -13.91 15.23 -10.90
N ALA A 109 -14.33 14.28 -11.74
CA ALA A 109 -15.64 14.31 -12.37
C ALA A 109 -16.77 14.27 -11.33
N ALA A 110 -16.67 13.40 -10.32
CA ALA A 110 -17.66 13.30 -9.25
C ALA A 110 -17.66 14.54 -8.32
N VAL A 111 -16.50 15.11 -8.00
CA VAL A 111 -16.42 16.40 -7.29
C VAL A 111 -17.09 17.50 -8.10
N ALA A 112 -16.86 17.57 -9.41
CA ALA A 112 -17.50 18.54 -10.29
C ALA A 112 -19.02 18.36 -10.31
N ILE A 113 -19.52 17.12 -10.34
CA ILE A 113 -20.95 16.82 -10.20
C ILE A 113 -21.47 17.39 -8.87
N GLY A 114 -20.80 17.15 -7.75
CA GLY A 114 -21.20 17.68 -6.45
C GLY A 114 -21.27 19.22 -6.43
N VAL A 115 -20.24 19.90 -6.95
CA VAL A 115 -20.19 21.38 -7.02
C VAL A 115 -21.30 21.93 -7.92
N ILE A 116 -21.49 21.37 -9.12
CA ILE A 116 -22.45 21.85 -10.10
C ILE A 116 -23.89 21.62 -9.59
N SER A 117 -24.16 20.46 -9.00
CA SER A 117 -25.47 20.17 -8.43
C SER A 117 -25.79 21.09 -7.25
N ALA A 118 -24.85 21.26 -6.31
CA ALA A 118 -25.03 22.18 -5.18
C ALA A 118 -25.22 23.64 -5.60
N LYS A 119 -24.64 24.04 -6.74
CA LYS A 119 -24.83 25.39 -7.32
C LYS A 119 -26.23 25.61 -7.89
N ASN A 120 -26.81 24.60 -8.54
CA ASN A 120 -28.04 24.75 -9.30
C ASN A 120 -29.28 24.35 -8.50
N ASP A 121 -29.13 23.56 -7.44
CA ASP A 121 -30.21 23.08 -6.59
C ASP A 121 -29.87 23.33 -5.11
N PRO A 122 -30.51 24.30 -4.44
CA PRO A 122 -30.29 24.62 -3.03
C PRO A 122 -30.57 23.45 -2.07
N ASP A 123 -31.46 22.53 -2.43
CA ASP A 123 -31.80 21.38 -1.59
C ASP A 123 -30.79 20.24 -1.72
N PHE A 124 -29.95 20.26 -2.78
CA PHE A 124 -28.96 19.22 -3.04
C PHE A 124 -27.94 19.08 -1.91
N VAL A 125 -27.50 20.19 -1.31
CA VAL A 125 -26.56 20.14 -0.18
C VAL A 125 -27.17 19.41 1.02
N ARG A 126 -28.46 19.62 1.30
CA ARG A 126 -29.18 18.95 2.39
C ARG A 126 -29.42 17.48 2.07
N LEU A 127 -29.70 17.14 0.81
CA LEU A 127 -29.83 15.75 0.38
C LEU A 127 -28.53 14.94 0.63
N ILE A 128 -27.38 15.56 0.36
CA ILE A 128 -26.08 14.89 0.46
C ILE A 128 -25.50 14.92 1.88
N LEU A 129 -25.59 16.04 2.59
CA LEU A 129 -24.98 16.21 3.93
C LEU A 129 -25.95 15.94 5.08
N GLY A 130 -27.26 15.94 4.82
CA GLY A 130 -28.30 15.86 5.83
C GLY A 130 -28.63 17.20 6.48
N ASP A 131 -29.88 17.35 6.91
CA ASP A 131 -30.38 18.59 7.53
C ASP A 131 -29.64 18.96 8.80
N ASP A 132 -29.32 17.98 9.65
CA ASP A 132 -28.63 18.20 10.92
C ASP A 132 -27.24 18.80 10.71
N TYR A 133 -26.48 18.25 9.75
CA TYR A 133 -25.14 18.75 9.44
C TYR A 133 -25.20 20.18 8.90
N VAL A 134 -26.09 20.43 7.94
CA VAL A 134 -26.27 21.76 7.34
C VAL A 134 -26.68 22.79 8.40
N ASN A 135 -27.67 22.47 9.24
CA ASN A 135 -28.15 23.38 10.28
C ASN A 135 -27.04 23.68 11.31
N MET A 136 -26.32 22.66 11.77
CA MET A 136 -25.16 22.83 12.66
C MET A 136 -24.09 23.73 12.02
N THR A 137 -23.75 23.51 10.74
CA THR A 137 -22.74 24.33 10.05
C THR A 137 -23.20 25.77 9.89
N LEU A 138 -24.48 26.02 9.57
CA LEU A 138 -25.03 27.37 9.50
C LEU A 138 -24.95 28.10 10.84
N GLU A 139 -25.24 27.42 11.96
CA GLU A 139 -25.06 27.98 13.30
C GLU A 139 -23.59 28.31 13.61
N ASN A 140 -22.69 27.41 13.25
CA ASN A 140 -21.25 27.59 13.40
C ASN A 140 -20.72 28.78 12.60
N ILE A 141 -21.21 28.96 11.37
CA ILE A 141 -20.93 30.14 10.53
C ILE A 141 -21.43 31.42 11.22
N LYS A 142 -22.66 31.43 11.75
CA LYS A 142 -23.22 32.57 12.50
C LYS A 142 -22.38 32.91 13.75
N LYS A 143 -21.83 31.91 14.42
CA LYS A 143 -20.93 32.06 15.57
C LYS A 143 -19.49 32.45 15.18
N GLY A 144 -19.19 32.60 13.89
CA GLY A 144 -17.89 33.02 13.37
C GLY A 144 -16.84 31.92 13.22
N ASN A 145 -17.17 30.67 13.61
CA ASN A 145 -16.32 29.48 13.51
C ASN A 145 -16.99 28.38 12.68
N PRO A 146 -16.91 28.45 11.33
CA PRO A 146 -17.57 27.50 10.43
C PRO A 146 -17.15 26.04 10.63
N VAL A 147 -15.93 25.80 11.12
CA VAL A 147 -15.30 24.48 11.26
C VAL A 147 -15.32 23.98 12.70
N ALA A 148 -16.18 24.53 13.56
CA ALA A 148 -16.25 24.17 14.98
C ALA A 148 -16.58 22.68 15.22
N VAL A 149 -17.21 22.00 14.26
CA VAL A 149 -17.48 20.55 14.34
C VAL A 149 -16.21 19.74 14.59
N TYR A 150 -15.09 20.13 13.98
CA TYR A 150 -13.79 19.45 14.11
C TYR A 150 -13.07 19.75 15.43
N ALA A 151 -13.55 20.74 16.21
CA ALA A 151 -13.03 21.07 17.53
C ALA A 151 -13.83 20.41 18.67
N SER A 152 -14.91 19.69 18.36
CA SER A 152 -15.75 19.00 19.34
C SER A 152 -15.15 17.66 19.78
N GLY A 153 -15.34 17.29 21.06
CA GLY A 153 -14.83 16.04 21.63
C GLY A 153 -13.38 16.10 22.12
N ALA A 154 -12.86 14.95 22.56
CA ALA A 154 -11.49 14.81 23.05
C ALA A 154 -10.52 14.48 21.91
N ASN A 155 -9.31 15.04 21.93
CA ASN A 155 -8.29 14.88 20.88
C ASN A 155 -8.05 13.42 20.48
N TRP A 156 -7.90 12.54 21.49
CA TRP A 156 -7.71 11.11 21.29
C TRP A 156 -8.96 10.43 20.72
N GLY A 157 -10.15 10.87 21.13
CA GLY A 157 -11.42 10.35 20.62
C GLY A 157 -11.61 10.69 19.14
N SER A 158 -11.37 11.95 18.76
CA SER A 158 -11.41 12.37 17.36
C SER A 158 -10.34 11.63 16.54
N PHE A 159 -9.08 11.59 17.01
CA PHE A 159 -8.02 10.86 16.31
C PHE A 159 -8.40 9.41 16.00
N ILE A 160 -8.82 8.65 17.01
CA ILE A 160 -9.16 7.22 16.85
C ILE A 160 -10.40 7.07 15.97
N GLY A 161 -11.47 7.83 16.25
CA GLY A 161 -12.74 7.71 15.55
C GLY A 161 -12.65 8.07 14.06
N ILE A 162 -11.96 9.16 13.72
CA ILE A 162 -11.74 9.56 12.32
C ILE A 162 -10.83 8.56 11.61
N THR A 163 -9.74 8.13 12.25
CA THR A 163 -8.83 7.14 11.64
C THR A 163 -9.58 5.85 11.33
N GLU A 164 -10.38 5.35 12.27
CA GLU A 164 -11.20 4.15 12.07
C GLU A 164 -12.22 4.34 10.95
N ASN A 165 -12.94 5.46 10.95
CA ASN A 165 -13.94 5.77 9.92
C ASN A 165 -13.31 5.81 8.53
N ASN A 166 -12.19 6.51 8.37
CA ASN A 166 -11.51 6.63 7.07
C ASN A 166 -10.90 5.30 6.62
N LEU A 167 -10.32 4.51 7.54
CA LEU A 167 -9.88 3.15 7.22
C LEU A 167 -11.05 2.25 6.80
N LYS A 168 -12.23 2.40 7.42
CA LYS A 168 -13.43 1.64 7.05
C LYS A 168 -13.96 2.05 5.68
N VAL A 169 -14.09 3.35 5.40
CA VAL A 169 -14.51 3.86 4.09
C VAL A 169 -13.52 3.40 3.01
N GLY A 170 -12.22 3.54 3.27
CA GLY A 170 -11.17 3.10 2.37
C GLY A 170 -11.16 1.60 2.11
N ALA A 171 -11.31 0.80 3.16
CA ALA A 171 -11.45 -0.65 3.05
C ALA A 171 -12.68 -1.04 2.24
N THR A 172 -13.84 -0.42 2.50
CA THR A 172 -15.07 -0.66 1.73
C THR A 172 -14.85 -0.30 0.26
N SER A 173 -14.29 0.87 -0.03
CA SER A 173 -13.95 1.32 -1.40
C SER A 173 -13.08 0.29 -2.12
N TYR A 174 -12.03 -0.20 -1.46
CA TYR A 174 -11.13 -1.23 -1.99
C TYR A 174 -11.83 -2.58 -2.22
N PHE A 175 -12.42 -3.17 -1.16
CA PHE A 175 -12.96 -4.53 -1.20
C PHE A 175 -14.18 -4.65 -2.11
N PHE A 176 -14.98 -3.60 -2.24
CA PHE A 176 -16.10 -3.57 -3.18
C PHE A 176 -15.65 -3.57 -4.65
N GLY A 177 -14.34 -3.48 -4.90
CA GLY A 177 -13.72 -3.76 -6.20
C GLY A 177 -14.02 -5.18 -6.68
N ILE A 178 -14.31 -6.12 -5.79
CA ILE A 178 -14.70 -7.50 -6.15
C ILE A 178 -15.92 -7.55 -7.08
N PHE A 179 -16.79 -6.55 -7.05
CA PHE A 179 -17.92 -6.39 -7.96
C PHE A 179 -17.51 -5.75 -9.29
N GLY A 180 -16.38 -6.19 -9.85
CA GLY A 180 -15.85 -5.69 -11.13
C GLY A 180 -15.44 -4.22 -11.11
N GLY A 181 -15.20 -3.62 -9.93
CA GLY A 181 -14.88 -2.20 -9.77
C GLY A 181 -16.09 -1.26 -9.67
N ILE A 182 -17.32 -1.73 -9.89
CA ILE A 182 -18.52 -0.90 -9.81
C ILE A 182 -18.77 -0.44 -8.37
N GLY A 183 -18.61 -1.33 -7.40
CA GLY A 183 -18.78 -0.97 -5.99
C GLY A 183 -17.74 0.04 -5.51
N THR A 184 -16.48 -0.09 -5.95
CA THR A 184 -15.45 0.93 -5.73
C THR A 184 -15.84 2.29 -6.31
N PHE A 185 -16.34 2.30 -7.55
CA PHE A 185 -16.77 3.53 -8.19
C PHE A 185 -17.94 4.19 -7.44
N TYR A 186 -18.91 3.41 -6.97
CA TYR A 186 -20.02 3.92 -6.18
C TYR A 186 -19.55 4.62 -4.90
N ILE A 187 -18.65 4.00 -4.13
CA ILE A 187 -18.11 4.59 -2.90
C ILE A 187 -17.29 5.85 -3.21
N LEU A 188 -16.46 5.82 -4.27
CA LEU A 188 -15.71 6.99 -4.71
C LEU A 188 -16.64 8.13 -5.13
N LEU A 189 -17.70 7.82 -5.88
CA LEU A 189 -18.70 8.78 -6.35
C LEU A 189 -19.38 9.46 -5.16
N GLU A 190 -19.90 8.69 -4.20
CA GLU A 190 -20.58 9.21 -3.01
C GLU A 190 -19.69 10.19 -2.23
N ASN A 191 -18.45 9.78 -1.91
CA ASN A 191 -17.51 10.60 -1.15
C ASN A 191 -17.06 11.86 -1.93
N SER A 192 -16.90 11.74 -3.25
CA SER A 192 -16.46 12.85 -4.10
C SER A 192 -17.58 13.87 -4.33
N VAL A 193 -18.81 13.42 -4.55
CA VAL A 193 -20.00 14.27 -4.65
C VAL A 193 -20.24 14.98 -3.32
N MET A 194 -20.11 14.27 -2.20
CA MET A 194 -20.15 14.85 -0.86
C MET A 194 -19.11 15.96 -0.71
N LEU A 195 -17.84 15.70 -1.04
CA LEU A 195 -16.78 16.69 -0.98
C LEU A 195 -17.08 17.93 -1.84
N GLY A 196 -17.54 17.73 -3.09
CA GLY A 196 -17.86 18.83 -3.99
C GLY A 196 -19.01 19.71 -3.47
N SER A 197 -20.10 19.07 -3.02
CA SER A 197 -21.27 19.75 -2.45
C SER A 197 -20.88 20.54 -1.20
N PHE A 198 -20.08 19.90 -0.35
CA PHE A 198 -19.56 20.46 0.88
C PHE A 198 -18.66 21.68 0.64
N GLN A 199 -17.72 21.62 -0.31
CA GLN A 199 -16.85 22.75 -0.64
C GLN A 199 -17.64 23.93 -1.23
N TYR A 200 -18.61 23.64 -2.10
CA TYR A 200 -19.48 24.67 -2.67
C TYR A 200 -20.34 25.37 -1.61
N PHE A 201 -20.89 24.62 -0.65
CA PHE A 201 -21.69 25.18 0.43
C PHE A 201 -20.95 26.25 1.25
N TYR A 202 -19.66 26.03 1.58
CA TYR A 202 -18.84 27.05 2.26
C TYR A 202 -18.45 28.21 1.35
N PHE A 203 -18.34 27.98 0.04
CA PHE A 203 -18.14 29.03 -0.95
C PHE A 203 -19.33 29.98 -1.01
N GLU A 204 -20.55 29.44 -1.10
CA GLU A 204 -21.80 30.22 -1.10
C GLU A 204 -21.95 31.11 0.15
N HIS A 205 -21.51 30.62 1.31
CA HIS A 205 -21.58 31.35 2.58
C HIS A 205 -20.37 32.26 2.86
N ASN A 206 -19.53 32.54 1.85
CA ASN A 206 -18.34 33.42 1.96
C ASN A 206 -17.33 32.98 3.04
N VAL A 207 -17.27 31.68 3.35
CA VAL A 207 -16.37 31.10 4.36
C VAL A 207 -15.44 30.03 3.79
N PHE A 208 -15.33 29.94 2.47
CA PHE A 208 -14.50 28.98 1.74
C PHE A 208 -13.08 28.86 2.32
N TRP A 209 -12.35 29.97 2.44
CA TRP A 209 -10.97 29.94 2.94
C TRP A 209 -10.84 29.55 4.41
N LYS A 210 -11.89 29.75 5.23
CA LYS A 210 -11.93 29.21 6.60
C LYS A 210 -12.11 27.68 6.56
N SER A 211 -13.01 27.20 5.69
CA SER A 211 -13.20 25.76 5.43
C SER A 211 -11.91 25.10 4.95
N VAL A 212 -11.24 25.70 3.97
CA VAL A 212 -10.00 25.16 3.40
C VAL A 212 -8.95 24.92 4.48
N ARG A 213 -8.74 25.92 5.34
CA ARG A 213 -7.77 25.86 6.43
C ARG A 213 -8.16 24.89 7.54
N GLY A 214 -9.45 24.70 7.81
CA GLY A 214 -9.91 23.72 8.80
C GLY A 214 -9.83 22.29 8.28
N ILE A 215 -10.03 22.07 6.99
CA ILE A 215 -10.35 20.72 6.50
C ILE A 215 -9.16 20.11 5.78
N TRP A 216 -8.47 20.87 4.95
CA TRP A 216 -7.39 20.31 4.15
C TRP A 216 -6.11 20.04 4.96
N ILE A 217 -6.03 20.46 6.23
CA ILE A 217 -4.92 20.09 7.13
C ILE A 217 -4.80 18.56 7.21
N HIS A 218 -5.90 17.87 7.52
CA HIS A 218 -5.99 16.42 7.53
C HIS A 218 -6.50 15.88 6.18
N GLY A 219 -7.52 16.54 5.61
CA GLY A 219 -8.24 16.10 4.42
C GLY A 219 -7.36 15.96 3.17
N SER A 220 -6.21 16.65 3.08
CA SER A 220 -5.28 16.43 1.95
C SER A 220 -4.81 14.98 1.84
N MET A 221 -4.52 14.33 2.97
CA MET A 221 -4.09 12.93 2.98
C MET A 221 -5.27 11.96 2.82
N GLU A 222 -6.43 12.28 3.37
CA GLU A 222 -7.62 11.42 3.33
C GLU A 222 -8.26 11.38 1.95
N VAL A 223 -8.49 12.56 1.36
CA VAL A 223 -9.06 12.71 0.02
C VAL A 223 -8.14 12.09 -1.02
N PHE A 224 -6.82 12.23 -0.86
CA PHE A 224 -5.88 11.56 -1.74
C PHE A 224 -5.84 10.04 -1.46
N GLY A 225 -5.92 9.64 -0.19
CA GLY A 225 -5.99 8.25 0.25
C GLY A 225 -7.13 7.47 -0.40
N ILE A 226 -8.36 7.99 -0.35
CA ILE A 226 -9.53 7.33 -0.97
C ILE A 226 -9.39 7.17 -2.48
N VAL A 227 -8.68 8.07 -3.16
CA VAL A 227 -8.35 7.91 -4.60
C VAL A 227 -7.38 6.74 -4.82
N ILE A 228 -6.38 6.57 -3.95
CA ILE A 228 -5.46 5.42 -4.01
C ILE A 228 -6.17 4.11 -3.66
N GLU A 229 -7.09 4.14 -2.69
CA GLU A 229 -7.89 2.98 -2.31
C GLU A 229 -8.86 2.59 -3.43
N ALA A 230 -9.42 3.57 -4.14
CA ALA A 230 -10.20 3.35 -5.34
C ALA A 230 -9.35 2.78 -6.49
N MET A 231 -8.13 3.28 -6.70
CA MET A 231 -7.17 2.67 -7.64
C MET A 231 -6.97 1.18 -7.29
N ALA A 232 -6.73 0.84 -6.03
CA ALA A 232 -6.59 -0.54 -5.59
C ALA A 232 -7.86 -1.36 -5.86
N GLY A 233 -9.05 -0.80 -5.62
CA GLY A 233 -10.34 -1.44 -5.89
C GLY A 233 -10.57 -1.70 -7.39
N PHE A 234 -10.19 -0.76 -8.26
CA PHE A 234 -10.25 -0.94 -9.71
C PHE A 234 -9.27 -2.00 -10.21
N ILE A 235 -8.06 -2.10 -9.62
CA ILE A 235 -7.12 -3.18 -9.94
C ILE A 235 -7.72 -4.53 -9.56
N LEU A 236 -8.35 -4.63 -8.38
CA LEU A 236 -9.02 -5.84 -7.92
C LEU A 236 -10.16 -6.24 -8.88
N GLY A 237 -11.04 -5.31 -9.24
CA GLY A 237 -12.14 -5.56 -10.16
C GLY A 237 -11.67 -5.93 -11.57
N ALA A 238 -10.67 -5.23 -12.10
CA ALA A 238 -10.11 -5.53 -13.39
C ALA A 238 -9.44 -6.91 -13.44
N SER A 239 -8.85 -7.39 -12.33
CA SER A 239 -8.27 -8.72 -12.27
C SER A 239 -9.29 -9.85 -12.42
N ILE A 240 -10.57 -9.59 -12.11
CA ILE A 240 -11.69 -10.53 -12.27
C ILE A 240 -12.22 -10.48 -13.71
N LEU A 241 -12.37 -9.27 -14.26
CA LEU A 241 -12.96 -9.03 -15.57
C LEU A 241 -11.99 -9.33 -16.72
N PHE A 242 -10.70 -9.04 -16.53
CA PHE A 242 -9.69 -9.05 -17.59
C PHE A 242 -8.47 -9.90 -17.18
N PRO A 243 -8.58 -11.25 -17.21
CA PRO A 243 -7.54 -12.14 -16.69
C PRO A 243 -6.28 -12.26 -17.57
N LYS A 244 -6.27 -11.60 -18.74
CA LYS A 244 -5.21 -11.70 -19.75
C LYS A 244 -4.96 -13.18 -20.11
N THR A 245 -3.72 -13.65 -20.00
CA THR A 245 -3.31 -15.03 -20.27
C THR A 245 -3.44 -15.97 -19.07
N PHE A 246 -3.83 -15.46 -17.89
CA PHE A 246 -4.01 -16.28 -16.70
C PHE A 246 -5.42 -16.88 -16.63
N SER A 247 -5.59 -17.93 -15.83
CA SER A 247 -6.93 -18.34 -15.39
C SER A 247 -7.54 -17.24 -14.51
N ARG A 248 -8.87 -17.11 -14.49
CA ARG A 248 -9.56 -16.09 -13.68
C ARG A 248 -9.15 -16.11 -12.21
N MET A 249 -9.04 -17.30 -11.62
CA MET A 249 -8.61 -17.46 -10.23
C MET A 249 -7.16 -17.01 -10.01
N ASN A 250 -6.24 -17.32 -10.93
CA ASN A 250 -4.85 -16.88 -10.81
C ASN A 250 -4.72 -15.38 -11.02
N SER A 251 -5.43 -14.82 -12.00
CA SER A 251 -5.51 -13.37 -12.21
C SER A 251 -6.02 -12.67 -10.96
N PHE A 252 -7.11 -13.16 -10.36
CA PHE A 252 -7.66 -12.62 -9.12
C PHE A 252 -6.66 -12.68 -7.96
N LYS A 253 -5.95 -13.80 -7.77
CA LYS A 253 -4.91 -13.92 -6.73
C LYS A 253 -3.78 -12.91 -6.91
N ILE A 254 -3.33 -12.70 -8.15
CA ILE A 254 -2.28 -11.72 -8.48
C ILE A 254 -2.81 -10.31 -8.24
N GLY A 255 -4.00 -10.00 -8.76
CA GLY A 255 -4.70 -8.73 -8.60
C GLY A 255 -4.85 -8.37 -7.13
N PHE A 256 -5.47 -9.26 -6.34
CA PHE A 256 -5.63 -9.10 -4.90
C PHE A 256 -4.31 -8.87 -4.18
N LYS A 257 -3.29 -9.70 -4.43
CA LYS A 257 -1.98 -9.54 -3.79
C LYS A 257 -1.37 -8.18 -4.08
N ASN A 258 -1.45 -7.71 -5.31
CA ASN A 258 -0.84 -6.45 -5.75
C ASN A 258 -1.65 -5.24 -5.25
N SER A 259 -2.97 -5.25 -5.44
CA SER A 259 -3.85 -4.17 -5.01
C SER A 259 -3.90 -4.04 -3.49
N PHE A 260 -3.88 -5.16 -2.75
CA PHE A 260 -3.89 -5.14 -1.29
C PHE A 260 -2.64 -4.49 -0.71
N LYS A 261 -1.48 -4.66 -1.34
CA LYS A 261 -0.26 -3.95 -0.94
C LYS A 261 -0.37 -2.44 -1.15
N ILE A 262 -0.96 -2.00 -2.27
CA ILE A 262 -1.21 -0.59 -2.52
C ILE A 262 -2.21 -0.05 -1.48
N PHE A 263 -3.28 -0.76 -1.19
CA PHE A 263 -4.23 -0.42 -0.13
C PHE A 263 -3.55 -0.29 1.24
N LEU A 264 -2.76 -1.29 1.68
CA LEU A 264 -2.04 -1.21 2.95
C LEU A 264 -1.05 -0.05 3.02
N SER A 265 -0.54 0.42 1.88
CA SER A 265 0.38 1.55 1.85
C SER A 265 -0.29 2.89 2.20
N THR A 266 -1.63 3.00 2.15
CA THR A 266 -2.35 4.22 2.53
C THR A 266 -2.44 4.38 4.05
N PHE A 267 -2.32 3.29 4.82
CA PHE A 267 -2.57 3.30 6.27
C PHE A 267 -1.73 4.32 7.03
N PRO A 268 -0.40 4.46 6.80
CA PRO A 268 0.39 5.49 7.47
C PRO A 268 -0.12 6.92 7.18
N PHE A 269 -0.63 7.17 5.97
CA PHE A 269 -1.19 8.47 5.60
C PHE A 269 -2.56 8.70 6.26
N THR A 270 -3.42 7.68 6.32
CA THR A 270 -4.72 7.77 7.01
C THR A 270 -4.56 7.98 8.52
N ILE A 271 -3.59 7.29 9.14
CA ILE A 271 -3.24 7.49 10.56
C ILE A 271 -2.66 8.89 10.78
N ALA A 272 -1.77 9.35 9.88
CA ALA A 272 -1.25 10.71 9.96
C ALA A 272 -2.37 11.75 9.81
N ALA A 273 -3.32 11.55 8.91
CA ALA A 273 -4.48 12.41 8.74
C ALA A 273 -5.33 12.50 10.01
N GLY A 274 -5.72 11.36 10.58
CA GLY A 274 -6.46 11.37 11.84
C GLY A 274 -5.70 12.07 12.96
N PHE A 275 -4.37 11.92 13.01
CA PHE A 275 -3.55 12.62 14.00
C PHE A 275 -3.60 14.13 13.78
N LEU A 276 -3.47 14.58 12.52
CA LEU A 276 -3.63 15.98 12.14
C LEU A 276 -5.03 16.50 12.49
N GLU A 277 -6.06 15.68 12.40
CA GLU A 277 -7.41 16.08 12.79
C GLU A 277 -7.54 16.25 14.31
N GLY A 278 -7.24 15.19 15.07
CA GLY A 278 -7.42 15.19 16.52
C GLY A 278 -6.54 16.20 17.25
N PHE A 279 -5.33 16.46 16.76
CA PHE A 279 -4.35 17.29 17.46
C PHE A 279 -4.07 18.65 16.83
N ILE A 280 -4.21 18.82 15.50
CA ILE A 280 -3.83 20.06 14.83
C ILE A 280 -5.04 20.86 14.35
N THR A 281 -5.98 20.20 13.69
CA THR A 281 -7.11 20.83 12.99
C THR A 281 -8.01 21.65 13.92
N ARG A 282 -8.15 21.22 15.17
CA ARG A 282 -8.96 21.93 16.17
C ARG A 282 -8.47 23.36 16.44
N TYR A 283 -7.19 23.63 16.18
CA TYR A 283 -6.56 24.95 16.31
C TYR A 283 -6.55 25.76 15.00
N SER A 284 -7.18 25.26 13.93
CA SER A 284 -7.14 25.87 12.59
C SER A 284 -7.66 27.32 12.53
N VAL A 285 -8.55 27.71 13.44
CA VAL A 285 -9.10 29.07 13.51
C VAL A 285 -8.10 30.06 14.08
N ASP A 286 -7.33 29.64 15.10
CA ASP A 286 -6.35 30.48 15.80
C ASP A 286 -4.96 30.41 15.13
N MET A 287 -4.74 29.40 14.29
CA MET A 287 -3.47 29.18 13.60
C MET A 287 -3.19 30.26 12.54
N PRO A 288 -1.95 30.81 12.48
CA PRO A 288 -1.56 31.71 11.41
C PRO A 288 -1.76 31.10 10.00
N ASN A 289 -2.18 31.92 9.04
CA ASN A 289 -2.48 31.48 7.68
C ASN A 289 -1.31 30.77 6.99
N TRP A 290 -0.09 31.25 7.21
CA TRP A 290 1.11 30.67 6.60
C TRP A 290 1.37 29.25 7.12
N LEU A 291 1.09 28.99 8.40
CA LEU A 291 1.35 27.70 9.03
C LEU A 291 0.33 26.65 8.57
N SER A 292 -0.97 27.00 8.55
CA SER A 292 -2.01 26.13 8.02
C SER A 292 -1.75 25.80 6.54
N SER A 293 -1.42 26.82 5.73
CA SER A 293 -1.08 26.62 4.31
C SER A 293 0.17 25.74 4.12
N PHE A 294 1.20 25.92 4.95
CA PHE A 294 2.39 25.08 4.92
C PHE A 294 2.06 23.62 5.21
N ILE A 295 1.27 23.34 6.26
CA ILE A 295 0.89 21.97 6.62
C ILE A 295 0.11 21.32 5.48
N ILE A 296 -0.89 22.01 4.93
CA ILE A 296 -1.70 21.53 3.79
C ILE A 296 -0.81 21.19 2.59
N LEU A 297 0.05 22.13 2.18
CA LEU A 297 0.91 21.94 1.02
C LEU A 297 1.96 20.85 1.25
N PHE A 298 2.50 20.76 2.46
CA PHE A 298 3.48 19.74 2.83
C PHE A 298 2.86 18.34 2.80
N THR A 299 1.70 18.14 3.42
CA THR A 299 1.03 16.83 3.47
C THR A 299 0.58 16.39 2.08
N LEU A 300 0.02 17.32 1.29
CA LEU A 300 -0.35 17.07 -0.10
C LEU A 300 0.86 16.75 -0.97
N ALA A 301 1.95 17.51 -0.84
CA ALA A 301 3.18 17.27 -1.59
C ALA A 301 3.82 15.92 -1.22
N LEU A 302 3.80 15.54 0.06
CA LEU A 302 4.36 14.28 0.53
C LEU A 302 3.64 13.08 -0.09
N ILE A 303 2.31 13.03 0.00
CA ILE A 303 1.52 11.93 -0.54
C ILE A 303 1.52 11.92 -2.08
N SER A 304 1.45 13.11 -2.70
CA SER A 304 1.55 13.25 -4.15
C SER A 304 2.90 12.79 -4.67
N PHE A 305 3.99 13.17 -4.01
CA PHE A 305 5.33 12.71 -4.37
C PHE A 305 5.42 11.19 -4.28
N TYR A 306 4.92 10.59 -3.19
CA TYR A 306 5.01 9.16 -2.96
C TYR A 306 4.26 8.32 -4.01
N TYR A 307 3.08 8.75 -4.46
CA TYR A 307 2.27 7.98 -5.43
C TYR A 307 2.42 8.43 -6.89
N LEU A 308 2.79 9.68 -7.16
CA LEU A 308 2.84 10.22 -8.54
C LEU A 308 4.25 10.34 -9.08
N VAL A 309 5.25 10.58 -8.24
CA VAL A 309 6.63 10.90 -8.69
C VAL A 309 7.59 9.77 -8.36
N TYR A 310 7.62 9.36 -7.09
CA TYR A 310 8.53 8.33 -6.57
C TYR A 310 8.47 6.99 -7.33
N PRO A 311 7.30 6.48 -7.78
CA PRO A 311 7.20 5.26 -8.59
C PRO A 311 8.08 5.29 -9.85
N PHE A 312 8.16 6.43 -10.52
CA PHE A 312 8.97 6.60 -11.73
C PHE A 312 10.46 6.64 -11.40
N ILE A 313 10.83 7.26 -10.28
CA ILE A 313 12.22 7.30 -9.80
C ILE A 313 12.71 5.87 -9.48
N VAL A 314 11.92 5.11 -8.72
CA VAL A 314 12.26 3.74 -8.33
C VAL A 314 12.34 2.84 -9.56
N HIS A 315 11.34 2.90 -10.46
CA HIS A 315 11.35 2.11 -11.69
C HIS A 315 12.60 2.37 -12.53
N LYS A 316 12.96 3.65 -12.75
CA LYS A 316 14.17 4.01 -13.50
C LYS A 316 15.43 3.43 -12.86
N LYS A 317 15.58 3.52 -11.53
CA LYS A 317 16.73 2.97 -10.80
C LYS A 317 16.83 1.45 -10.91
N THR A 318 15.70 0.74 -10.86
CA THR A 318 15.67 -0.72 -10.95
C THR A 318 15.95 -1.23 -12.37
N THR A 319 15.55 -0.49 -13.41
CA THR A 319 15.81 -0.88 -14.81
C THR A 319 17.21 -0.47 -15.31
N SER A 320 17.88 0.46 -14.63
CA SER A 320 19.26 0.88 -14.96
C SER A 320 20.36 0.03 -14.32
N LEU A 321 20.01 -0.99 -13.53
CA LEU A 321 20.93 -1.94 -12.89
C LEU A 321 20.98 -3.25 -13.67
#